data_AF-A0A5C9BP78-F1
#
_entry.id   AF-A0A5C9BP78-F1
#
_cell.length_a   1.000
_cell.length_b   1.000
_cell.length_c   1.000
_cell.angle_alpha   90.00
_cell.angle_beta   90.00
_cell.angle_gamma   90.00
#
_symmetry.space_group_name_H-M   'P 1'
#
loop_
_entity.id
_entity.type
_entity.pdbx_description
1 polymer ?
#
loop_
_entity_poly.entity_id
_entity_poly.type
_entity_poly.pdbx_seq_one_letter_code
_entity_poly.pdbx_strand_id
1 'polypeptide(L)'
;MPKKRTFPYLPLTTSSALGAALLVRYESVDQANALKDANAATLRLRLGYETGQFHGFGALVEAETVTALGGENYNSTVNGKTAYATVVDPEATEINQAYLSYAGLADTTLKYGRQRIMTSR
;
A
#
# COMPACT_ATOMS: atom_id res chain seq x y z
N MET A 1 -20.35 2.27 6.55
CA MET A 1 -19.33 2.91 5.69
C MET A 1 -17.96 2.71 6.33
N PRO A 2 -16.99 2.06 5.67
CA PRO A 2 -15.66 1.91 6.26
C PRO A 2 -14.90 3.23 6.16
N LYS A 3 -14.40 3.76 7.28
CA LYS A 3 -13.42 4.85 7.30
C LYS A 3 -12.19 4.36 6.52
N LYS A 4 -11.89 4.97 5.36
CA LYS A 4 -10.58 4.76 4.72
C LYS A 4 -9.52 5.16 5.75
N ARG A 5 -8.73 4.21 6.22
CA ARG A 5 -7.56 4.51 7.07
C ARG A 5 -6.57 5.24 6.18
N THR A 6 -6.61 6.57 6.21
CA THR A 6 -5.65 7.42 5.53
C THR A 6 -4.33 7.28 6.27
N PHE A 7 -3.26 6.92 5.56
CA PHE A 7 -1.93 7.10 6.12
C PHE A 7 -1.70 8.60 6.31
N PRO A 8 -1.18 9.03 7.48
CA PRO A 8 -0.96 10.44 7.74
C PRO A 8 0.04 11.00 6.72
N TYR A 9 -0.21 12.23 6.26
CA TYR A 9 0.79 13.01 5.55
C TYR A 9 1.98 13.22 6.49
N LEU A 10 3.17 12.82 6.07
CA LEU A 10 4.38 13.13 6.79
C LEU A 10 4.77 14.57 6.43
N PRO A 11 4.78 15.51 7.39
CA PRO A 11 5.28 16.85 7.14
C PRO A 11 6.79 16.80 6.91
N LEU A 12 7.32 17.73 6.12
CA LEU A 12 8.77 17.88 5.94
C LEU A 12 9.38 18.28 7.29
N THR A 13 10.00 17.33 7.96
CA THR A 13 10.63 17.54 9.27
C THR A 13 12.14 17.69 9.12
N THR A 14 12.76 18.43 10.05
CA THR A 14 14.23 18.47 10.15
C THR A 14 14.81 17.09 10.47
N SER A 15 14.03 16.23 11.15
CA SER A 15 14.34 14.82 11.41
C SER A 15 13.78 13.89 10.33
N SER A 16 14.36 12.70 10.20
CA SER A 16 13.77 11.64 9.37
C SER A 16 12.54 11.00 10.03
N ALA A 17 11.68 10.38 9.23
CA ALA A 17 10.49 9.68 9.66
C ALA A 17 10.38 8.31 8.99
N LEU A 18 10.08 7.28 9.79
CA LEU A 18 9.77 5.93 9.33
C LEU A 18 8.28 5.64 9.56
N GLY A 19 7.63 5.06 8.56
CA GLY A 19 6.24 4.63 8.61
C GLY A 19 6.12 3.17 8.20
N ALA A 20 5.29 2.42 8.94
CA ALA A 20 4.95 1.05 8.59
C ALA A 20 3.47 0.81 8.89
N ALA A 21 2.79 0.04 8.05
CA ALA A 21 1.57 -0.63 8.45
C ALA A 21 1.50 -2.05 7.89
N LEU A 22 0.92 -2.91 8.71
CA LEU A 22 0.63 -4.29 8.38
C LEU A 22 -0.89 -4.49 8.45
N LEU A 23 -1.44 -5.13 7.44
CA LEU A 23 -2.85 -5.51 7.40
C LEU A 23 -2.95 -6.98 7.00
N VAL A 24 -3.55 -7.78 7.86
CA VAL A 24 -3.93 -9.16 7.57
C VAL A 24 -5.41 -9.17 7.22
N ARG A 25 -5.76 -9.84 6.12
CA ARG A 25 -7.14 -10.09 5.72
C ARG A 25 -7.36 -11.59 5.62
N TYR A 26 -8.50 -12.04 6.14
CA TYR A 26 -9.00 -13.39 5.93
C TYR A 26 -10.41 -13.29 5.34
N GLU A 27 -10.66 -14.04 4.28
CA GLU A 27 -11.94 -14.13 3.60
C GLU A 27 -12.24 -15.60 3.31
N SER A 28 -13.47 -16.01 3.61
CA SER A 28 -13.96 -17.35 3.35
C SER A 28 -15.26 -17.25 2.57
N VAL A 29 -15.37 -18.03 1.49
CA VAL A 29 -16.53 -18.06 0.61
C VAL A 29 -17.01 -19.49 0.49
N ASP A 30 -18.21 -19.72 1.00
CA ASP A 30 -19.00 -20.94 0.82
C ASP A 30 -20.11 -20.65 -0.18
N GLN A 31 -20.24 -21.50 -1.20
CA GLN A 31 -21.27 -21.37 -2.23
C GLN A 31 -21.93 -22.73 -2.46
N ALA A 32 -23.26 -22.74 -2.51
CA ALA A 32 -24.05 -23.90 -2.90
C ALA A 32 -23.99 -24.13 -4.42
N ASN A 33 -22.80 -24.39 -4.96
CA ASN A 33 -22.56 -24.70 -6.37
C ASN A 33 -21.47 -25.80 -6.50
N ALA A 34 -21.03 -26.07 -7.73
CA ALA A 34 -20.04 -27.12 -8.00
C ALA A 34 -18.58 -26.69 -7.71
N LEU A 35 -18.34 -25.45 -7.25
CA LEU A 35 -17.00 -24.95 -6.94
C LEU A 35 -16.60 -25.37 -5.52
N LYS A 36 -15.29 -25.48 -5.29
CA LYS A 36 -14.76 -25.71 -3.94
C LYS A 36 -14.80 -24.42 -3.12
N ASP A 37 -15.09 -24.56 -1.83
CA ASP A 37 -14.98 -23.49 -0.84
C ASP A 37 -13.65 -22.74 -0.98
N ALA A 38 -13.72 -21.42 -0.97
CA ALA A 38 -12.53 -20.58 -1.05
C ALA A 38 -12.13 -20.06 0.33
N ASN A 39 -10.86 -20.25 0.67
CA ASN A 39 -10.25 -19.60 1.83
C ASN A 39 -9.06 -18.78 1.36
N ALA A 40 -9.13 -17.47 1.55
CA ALA A 40 -8.12 -16.52 1.17
C ALA A 40 -7.60 -15.80 2.41
N ALA A 41 -6.33 -16.01 2.73
CA ALA A 41 -5.62 -15.21 3.70
C ALA A 41 -4.60 -14.35 2.95
N THR A 42 -4.62 -13.03 3.14
CA THR A 42 -3.66 -12.11 2.53
C THR A 42 -2.99 -11.23 3.58
N LEU A 43 -1.72 -10.92 3.32
CA LEU A 43 -0.90 -10.00 4.08
C LEU A 43 -0.58 -8.80 3.20
N ARG A 44 -0.84 -7.61 3.71
CA ARG A 44 -0.41 -6.35 3.10
C ARG A 44 0.57 -5.66 4.03
N LEU A 45 1.77 -5.40 3.53
CA LEU A 45 2.80 -4.61 4.19
C LEU A 45 3.04 -3.33 3.41
N ARG A 46 2.95 -2.19 4.09
CA ARG A 46 3.34 -0.89 3.55
C ARG A 46 4.43 -0.28 4.40
N LEU A 47 5.53 0.12 3.75
CA LEU A 47 6.69 0.75 4.36
C LEU A 47 6.95 2.10 3.70
N GLY A 48 7.31 3.09 4.50
CA GLY A 48 7.67 4.42 4.04
C GLY A 48 8.85 4.98 4.84
N TYR A 49 9.71 5.72 4.16
CA TYR A 49 10.80 6.46 4.76
C TYR A 49 10.89 7.84 4.14
N GLU A 50 10.93 8.86 4.99
CA GLU A 50 11.22 10.24 4.61
C GLU A 50 12.49 10.69 5.32
N THR A 51 13.43 11.23 4.56
CA THR A 51 14.66 11.76 5.14
C THR A 51 14.38 13.06 5.88
N GLY A 52 15.22 13.38 6.86
CA GLY A 52 15.30 14.76 7.35
C GLY A 52 15.77 15.70 6.24
N GLN A 53 15.64 17.00 6.49
CA GLN A 53 16.11 18.03 5.57
C GLN A 53 17.61 18.29 5.76
N PHE A 54 18.37 18.26 4.66
CA PHE A 54 19.79 18.65 4.61
C PHE A 54 19.98 19.78 3.60
N HIS A 55 20.34 20.98 4.08
CA HIS A 55 20.38 22.21 3.27
C HIS A 55 19.09 22.45 2.46
N GLY A 56 17.95 22.09 3.04
CA GLY A 56 16.64 22.19 2.40
C GLY A 56 16.33 21.08 1.39
N PHE A 57 17.20 20.08 1.19
CA PHE A 57 16.91 18.91 0.39
C PHE A 57 16.41 17.74 1.24
N GLY A 58 15.43 17.02 0.71
CA GLY A 58 14.91 15.80 1.32
C GLY A 58 14.41 14.81 0.27
N ALA A 59 14.12 13.59 0.69
CA ALA A 59 13.59 12.53 -0.16
C ALA A 59 12.56 11.69 0.59
N LEU A 60 11.61 11.15 -0.14
CA LEU A 60 10.64 10.18 0.37
C LEU A 60 10.56 8.97 -0.57
N VAL A 61 10.46 7.78 0.02
CA VAL A 61 10.07 6.55 -0.68
C VAL A 61 9.02 5.80 0.13
N GLU A 62 8.00 5.29 -0.55
CA GLU A 62 6.94 4.49 0.04
C GLU A 62 6.54 3.36 -0.90
N ALA A 63 6.55 2.13 -0.40
CA ALA A 63 6.21 0.93 -1.13
C ALA A 63 5.16 0.10 -0.38
N GLU A 64 4.33 -0.63 -1.12
CA GLU A 64 3.36 -1.59 -0.59
C GLU A 64 3.55 -2.93 -1.30
N THR A 65 3.39 -4.02 -0.54
CA THR A 65 3.36 -5.38 -1.06
C THR A 65 2.17 -6.12 -0.47
N VAL A 66 1.50 -6.92 -1.30
CA VAL A 66 0.40 -7.82 -0.95
C VAL A 66 0.82 -9.22 -1.33
N THR A 67 0.70 -10.17 -0.40
CA THR A 67 1.02 -11.59 -0.61
C THR A 67 -0.04 -12.48 0.03
N ALA A 68 -0.27 -13.66 -0.53
CA ALA A 68 -1.11 -14.69 0.05
C ALA A 68 -0.39 -15.38 1.22
N LEU A 69 -1.09 -15.57 2.33
CA LEU A 69 -0.61 -16.33 3.48
C LEU A 69 -1.07 -17.78 3.36
N GLY A 70 -0.14 -18.69 3.10
CA GLY A 70 -0.40 -20.13 3.00
C GLY A 70 -0.75 -20.59 1.58
N GLY A 71 -1.51 -21.68 1.48
CA GLY A 71 -1.94 -22.21 0.19
C GLY A 71 -3.07 -21.37 -0.42
N GLU A 72 -2.96 -21.01 -1.69
CA GLU A 72 -4.01 -20.27 -2.39
C GLU A 72 -5.23 -21.17 -2.66
N ASN A 73 -6.10 -21.40 -1.68
CA ASN A 73 -7.33 -22.18 -1.91
C ASN A 73 -8.46 -21.27 -2.41
N TYR A 74 -8.17 -20.41 -3.39
CA TYR A 74 -9.12 -19.44 -3.96
C TYR A 74 -8.66 -19.05 -5.38
N ASN A 75 -9.60 -18.58 -6.21
CA ASN A 75 -9.29 -18.04 -7.54
C ASN A 75 -9.05 -16.52 -7.46
N SER A 76 -7.82 -16.06 -7.63
CA SER A 76 -7.48 -14.62 -7.66
C SER A 76 -7.70 -13.96 -9.02
N THR A 77 -8.31 -14.66 -9.97
CA THR A 77 -8.43 -14.33 -11.41
C THR A 77 -7.13 -14.36 -12.20
N VAL A 78 -5.98 -14.36 -11.51
CA VAL A 78 -4.64 -14.40 -12.14
C VAL A 78 -3.78 -15.59 -11.70
N ASN A 79 -4.19 -16.34 -10.66
CA ASN A 79 -3.49 -17.54 -10.18
C ASN A 79 -3.92 -18.86 -10.84
N GLY A 80 -4.86 -18.80 -11.79
CA GLY A 80 -5.30 -19.97 -12.56
C GLY A 80 -6.18 -20.97 -11.80
N LYS A 81 -6.63 -20.66 -10.57
CA LYS A 81 -7.39 -21.60 -9.72
C LYS A 81 -8.90 -21.59 -9.95
N THR A 82 -9.32 -21.73 -11.21
CA THR A 82 -10.73 -21.63 -11.63
C THR A 82 -11.69 -22.63 -11.00
N ALA A 83 -11.18 -23.69 -10.37
CA ALA A 83 -11.97 -24.69 -9.63
C ALA A 83 -12.42 -24.24 -8.22
N TYR A 84 -11.90 -23.11 -7.72
CA TYR A 84 -12.26 -22.52 -6.42
C TYR A 84 -13.10 -21.25 -6.62
N ALA A 85 -13.91 -20.89 -5.62
CA ALA A 85 -14.61 -19.60 -5.63
C ALA A 85 -13.62 -18.41 -5.72
N THR A 86 -14.07 -17.33 -6.37
CA THR A 86 -13.23 -16.18 -6.71
C THR A 86 -13.07 -15.21 -5.54
N VAL A 87 -11.82 -14.90 -5.20
CA VAL A 87 -11.43 -13.84 -4.26
C VAL A 87 -10.38 -12.97 -4.94
N VAL A 88 -10.76 -11.78 -5.37
CA VAL A 88 -9.94 -10.90 -6.23
C VAL A 88 -8.94 -10.07 -5.41
N ASP A 89 -7.98 -10.72 -4.77
CA ASP A 89 -6.87 -10.08 -4.04
C ASP A 89 -5.52 -10.62 -4.56
N PRO A 90 -5.12 -10.27 -5.80
CA PRO A 90 -3.88 -10.75 -6.39
C PRO A 90 -2.65 -10.21 -5.65
N GLU A 91 -1.58 -11.00 -5.62
CA GLU A 91 -0.30 -10.52 -5.12
C GLU A 91 0.25 -9.38 -5.98
N ALA A 92 0.79 -8.35 -5.33
CA ALA A 92 1.31 -7.18 -6.03
C ALA A 92 2.37 -6.47 -5.18
N THR A 93 3.34 -5.84 -5.83
CA THR A 93 4.25 -4.89 -5.19
C THR A 93 4.27 -3.59 -5.97
N GLU A 94 4.07 -2.48 -5.29
CA GLU A 94 3.94 -1.16 -5.92
C GLU A 94 4.66 -0.07 -5.11
N ILE A 95 5.31 0.85 -5.81
CA ILE A 95 5.78 2.12 -5.23
C ILE A 95 4.61 3.09 -5.21
N ASN A 96 4.18 3.51 -4.03
CA ASN A 96 3.09 4.47 -3.85
C ASN A 96 3.58 5.90 -4.08
N GLN A 97 4.72 6.25 -3.49
CA GLN A 97 5.33 7.58 -3.54
C GLN A 97 6.84 7.43 -3.62
N ALA A 98 7.48 8.27 -4.42
CA ALA A 98 8.93 8.35 -4.53
C ALA A 98 9.29 9.71 -5.10
N TYR A 99 9.81 10.62 -4.28
CA TYR A 99 10.13 11.97 -4.71
C TYR A 99 11.36 12.54 -4.01
N LEU A 100 11.99 13.50 -4.67
CA LEU A 100 12.90 14.47 -4.07
C LEU A 100 12.14 15.75 -3.75
N SER A 101 12.54 16.42 -2.68
CA SER A 101 11.97 17.70 -2.25
C SER A 101 13.03 18.75 -2.00
N TYR A 102 12.69 20.00 -2.25
CA TYR A 102 13.48 21.17 -1.89
C TYR A 102 12.64 22.22 -1.19
N ALA A 103 13.03 22.61 0.03
CA ALA A 103 12.35 23.56 0.90
C ALA A 103 13.25 24.76 1.28
N GLY A 104 14.26 25.08 0.46
CA GLY A 104 15.13 26.25 0.68
C GLY A 104 14.54 27.58 0.18
N LEU A 105 13.36 27.56 -0.43
CA LEU A 105 12.64 28.75 -0.86
C LEU A 105 11.66 29.19 0.24
N ALA A 106 11.54 30.49 0.48
CA ALA A 106 10.55 31.03 1.42
C ALA A 106 9.15 30.60 0.99
N ASP A 107 8.41 30.00 1.93
CA ASP A 107 7.01 29.55 1.78
C ASP A 107 6.74 28.60 0.60
N THR A 108 7.78 28.00 0.01
CA THR A 108 7.66 27.18 -1.20
C THR A 108 8.43 25.87 -1.05
N THR A 109 7.74 24.76 -1.31
CA THR A 109 8.37 23.45 -1.43
C THR A 109 8.24 22.95 -2.87
N LEU A 110 9.36 22.61 -3.48
CA LEU A 110 9.39 21.90 -4.75
C LEU A 110 9.43 20.40 -4.48
N LYS A 111 8.61 19.62 -5.18
CA LYS A 111 8.67 18.15 -5.16
C LYS A 111 8.74 17.62 -6.58
N TYR A 112 9.67 16.69 -6.83
CA TYR A 112 9.84 16.05 -8.12
C TYR A 112 9.87 14.53 -7.97
N GLY A 113 9.02 13.84 -8.72
CA GLY A 113 8.85 12.38 -8.69
C GLY A 113 7.40 11.95 -8.57
N ARG A 114 7.20 10.69 -8.16
CA ARG A 114 5.88 10.11 -7.92
C ARG A 114 5.30 10.64 -6.61
N GLN A 115 4.18 11.31 -6.71
CA GLN A 115 3.52 11.98 -5.59
C GLN A 115 2.10 11.44 -5.42
N ARG A 116 1.66 11.34 -4.17
CA ARG A 116 0.25 11.13 -3.87
C ARG A 116 -0.41 12.48 -3.63
N ILE A 117 -1.32 12.85 -4.52
CA ILE A 117 -2.11 14.08 -4.37
C ILE A 117 -3.43 13.70 -3.71
N MET A 118 -3.71 14.26 -2.55
CA MET A 118 -5.00 14.10 -1.88
C MET A 118 -5.78 15.40 -2.03
N THR A 119 -6.82 15.39 -2.85
CA THR A 119 -7.78 16.50 -2.94
C THR A 119 -8.77 16.40 -1.79
N SER A 120 -8.86 17.39 -0.92
CA SER A 120 -9.99 17.51 0.00
C SER A 120 -11.23 17.98 -0.80
N ARG A 121 -12.36 17.32 -0.59
CA ARG A 121 -13.68 17.86 -0.99
C ARG A 121 -14.32 18.52 0.21
#